data_AF-A0A6N9V592-F1
#
_entry.id   AF-A0A6N9V592-F1
#
_cell.length_a   1.000
_cell.length_b   1.000
_cell.length_c   1.000
_cell.angle_alpha   90.00
_cell.angle_beta   90.00
_cell.angle_gamma   90.00
#
_symmetry.space_group_name_H-M   'P 1'
#
loop_
_entity.id
_entity.type
_entity.pdbx_description
1 polymer ?
#
loop_
_entity_poly.entity_id
_entity_poly.type
_entity_poly.pdbx_seq_one_letter_code
_entity_poly.pdbx_strand_id
1 'polypeptide(L)' 'EGLTFGEVRERWPDQLTAWLAAPGAAPPGGESFEEVAARVAEARDRLRAAHAGRTVLLVSHVTPVKTLVRLALDAPWHSL' A
#
# COMPACT_ATOMS: atom_id res chain seq x y z
N GLU A 1 1.83 10.43 11.12
CA GLU A 1 0.72 9.64 11.68
C GLU A 1 -0.01 10.45 12.76
N GLY A 2 -1.15 9.96 13.27
CA GLY A 2 -1.88 10.60 14.39
C GLY A 2 -2.65 11.87 14.04
N LEU A 3 -2.82 12.16 12.75
CA LEU A 3 -3.50 13.34 12.25
C LEU A 3 -4.67 12.93 11.37
N THR A 4 -5.73 13.72 11.42
CA THR A 4 -6.82 13.63 10.46
C THR A 4 -6.36 14.09 9.08
N PHE A 5 -7.08 13.66 8.05
CA PHE A 5 -6.84 14.13 6.68
C PHE A 5 -7.00 15.66 6.56
N GLY A 6 -7.91 16.25 7.36
CA GLY A 6 -8.10 17.70 7.42
C GLY A 6 -6.85 18.43 7.93
N GLU A 7 -6.28 17.97 9.04
CA GLU A 7 -5.05 18.55 9.60
C GLU A 7 -3.85 18.37 8.67
N VAL A 8 -3.75 17.24 7.98
CA VAL A 8 -2.68 17.01 6.99
C VAL A 8 -2.82 17.98 5.82
N ARG A 9 -4.03 18.18 5.30
CA ARG A 9 -4.31 19.11 4.20
C ARG A 9 -4.01 20.55 4.57
N GLU A 10 -4.24 20.95 5.81
CA GLU A 10 -3.94 22.29 6.30
C GLU A 10 -2.43 22.51 6.48
N ARG A 11 -1.71 21.54 7.05
CA ARG A 11 -0.29 21.68 7.39
C ARG A 11 0.66 21.37 6.23
N TRP A 12 0.27 20.47 5.31
CA TRP A 12 1.11 19.98 4.20
C TRP A 12 0.29 19.76 2.91
N PRO A 13 -0.31 20.81 2.35
CA PRO A 13 -1.17 20.69 1.17
C PRO A 13 -0.45 20.14 -0.06
N ASP A 14 0.79 20.57 -0.31
CA ASP A 14 1.55 20.18 -1.49
C ASP A 14 2.02 18.72 -1.39
N GLN A 15 2.49 18.31 -0.21
CA GLN A 15 2.90 16.93 0.05
C GLN A 15 1.70 15.98 -0.04
N LEU A 16 0.55 16.38 0.51
CA LEU A 16 -0.68 15.60 0.38
C LEU A 16 -1.10 15.46 -1.08
N THR A 17 -1.02 16.54 -1.86
CA THR A 17 -1.34 16.53 -3.29
C THR A 17 -0.41 15.58 -4.06
N ALA A 18 0.90 15.67 -3.82
CA ALA A 18 1.88 14.78 -4.43
C ALA A 18 1.63 13.31 -4.05
N TRP A 19 1.37 13.05 -2.77
CA TRP A 19 1.13 11.71 -2.24
C TRP A 19 -0.13 11.05 -2.85
N LEU A 20 -1.19 11.82 -3.07
CA LEU A 20 -2.42 11.32 -3.70
C LEU A 20 -2.28 11.13 -5.21
N ALA A 21 -1.40 11.89 -5.87
CA ALA A 21 -1.26 11.88 -7.32
C ALA A 21 -0.35 10.75 -7.83
N ALA A 22 0.63 10.30 -7.03
CA ALA A 22 1.67 9.39 -7.48
C ALA A 22 1.94 8.26 -6.48
N PRO A 23 1.85 6.98 -6.88
CA PRO A 23 2.15 5.83 -6.02
C PRO A 23 3.57 5.84 -5.42
N GLY A 24 4.54 6.41 -6.12
CA GLY A 24 5.93 6.53 -5.66
C GLY A 24 6.19 7.73 -4.73
N ALA A 25 5.22 8.64 -4.53
CA ALA A 25 5.40 9.74 -3.59
C ALA A 25 5.23 9.22 -2.15
N ALA A 26 6.23 9.48 -1.30
CA ALA A 26 6.20 9.12 0.11
C ALA A 26 5.85 10.35 0.98
N PRO A 27 5.09 10.17 2.07
CA PRO A 27 4.97 11.21 3.09
C PRO A 27 6.33 11.36 3.83
N PRO A 28 6.61 12.54 4.43
CA PRO A 28 7.84 12.73 5.20
C PRO A 28 8.01 11.67 6.29
N GLY A 29 9.11 10.90 6.23
CA GLY A 29 9.43 9.85 7.20
C GLY A 29 8.57 8.58 7.11
N GLY A 30 7.78 8.41 6.04
CA GLY A 30 6.98 7.21 5.81
C GLY A 30 7.30 6.51 4.48
N GLU A 31 6.51 5.49 4.18
CA GLU A 31 6.60 4.71 2.94
C GLU A 31 5.64 5.25 1.86
N SER A 32 6.07 5.19 0.61
CA SER A 32 5.23 5.30 -0.58
C SER A 32 4.38 4.04 -0.81
N PHE A 33 3.37 4.12 -1.69
CA PHE A 33 2.60 2.94 -2.07
C PHE A 33 3.44 1.89 -2.81
N GLU A 34 4.45 2.32 -3.57
CA GLU A 34 5.37 1.41 -4.27
C GLU A 34 6.26 0.62 -3.30
N GLU A 35 6.79 1.27 -2.25
CA GLU A 35 7.58 0.60 -1.21
C GLU A 35 6.74 -0.42 -0.45
N VAL A 36 5.52 -0.05 -0.05
CA VAL A 36 4.57 -1.00 0.56
C VAL A 36 4.28 -2.16 -0.39
N ALA A 37 4.09 -1.88 -1.68
CA ALA A 37 3.79 -2.91 -2.66
C ALA A 37 4.93 -3.90 -2.85
N ALA A 38 6.18 -3.43 -2.86
CA ALA A 38 7.36 -4.28 -2.96
C ALA A 38 7.43 -5.28 -1.78
N ARG A 39 7.34 -4.79 -0.53
CA ARG A 39 7.39 -5.68 0.65
C ARG A 39 6.19 -6.61 0.77
N VAL A 40 5.01 -6.19 0.29
CA VAL A 40 3.81 -7.03 0.26
C VAL A 40 3.90 -8.12 -0.80
N ALA A 41 4.48 -7.84 -1.97
CA ALA A 41 4.72 -8.85 -3.00
C ALA A 41 5.69 -9.93 -2.50
N GLU A 42 6.77 -9.53 -1.81
CA GLU A 42 7.70 -10.47 -1.20
C GLU A 42 7.02 -11.34 -0.12
N ALA A 43 6.22 -10.73 0.76
CA ALA A 43 5.46 -11.47 1.76
C ALA A 43 4.46 -12.46 1.12
N ARG A 44 3.77 -12.06 0.06
CA ARG A 44 2.87 -12.93 -0.72
C ARG A 44 3.62 -14.13 -1.27
N ASP A 45 4.79 -13.94 -1.86
CA ASP A 45 5.55 -15.02 -2.50
C ASP A 45 6.06 -16.03 -1.47
N ARG A 46 6.54 -15.55 -0.30
CA ARG A 46 6.89 -16.40 0.84
C ARG A 46 5.69 -17.21 1.34
N LEU A 47 4.52 -16.58 1.49
CA LEU A 47 3.30 -17.25 1.95
C LEU A 47 2.78 -18.29 0.95
N ARG A 48 2.81 -17.98 -0.35
CA ARG A 48 2.42 -18.93 -1.41
C ARG A 48 3.32 -20.16 -1.43
N ALA A 49 4.63 -19.98 -1.23
CA ALA A 49 5.56 -21.09 -1.14
C ALA A 49 5.33 -21.95 0.12
N ALA A 50 5.15 -21.31 1.29
CA ALA A 50 4.97 -22.01 2.56
C ALA A 50 3.62 -22.74 2.70
N HIS A 51 2.57 -22.27 1.99
CA HIS A 51 1.21 -22.78 2.12
C HIS A 51 0.60 -23.22 0.77
N ALA A 52 1.43 -23.79 -0.11
CA ALA A 52 0.99 -24.23 -1.43
C ALA A 52 -0.25 -25.15 -1.38
N GLY A 53 -1.25 -24.82 -2.20
CA GLY A 53 -2.50 -25.59 -2.31
C GLY A 53 -3.46 -25.45 -1.12
N ARG A 54 -3.21 -24.54 -0.17
CA ARG A 54 -4.06 -24.32 1.00
C ARG A 54 -4.69 -22.93 0.98
N THR A 55 -5.84 -22.81 1.63
CA THR A 55 -6.45 -21.52 1.95
C THR A 55 -5.85 -20.98 3.25
N VAL A 56 -5.46 -19.70 3.25
CA VAL A 56 -4.93 -19.00 4.43
C VAL A 56 -5.74 -17.73 4.70
N LEU A 57 -5.85 -17.35 5.98
CA LEU A 57 -6.42 -16.07 6.40
C LEU A 57 -5.29 -15.09 6.73
N LEU A 58 -5.35 -13.89 6.18
CA LEU A 58 -4.41 -12.80 6.43
C LEU A 58 -5.13 -11.64 7.11
N VAL A 59 -4.59 -11.18 8.24
CA VAL A 59 -5.07 -9.97 8.93
C VAL A 59 -4.04 -8.87 8.69
N SER A 60 -4.47 -7.74 8.13
CA SER A 60 -3.60 -6.62 7.77
C SER A 60 -4.39 -5.31 7.69
N HIS A 61 -3.78 -4.28 7.10
CA HIS A 61 -4.35 -2.95 6.94
C HIS A 61 -4.75 -2.67 5.49
N VAL A 62 -5.45 -1.55 5.28
CA VAL A 62 -6.02 -1.17 3.98
C VAL A 62 -4.98 -1.19 2.85
N THR A 63 -3.80 -0.59 3.03
CA THR A 63 -2.81 -0.47 1.95
C THR A 63 -2.22 -1.83 1.52
N PRO A 64 -1.75 -2.70 2.43
CA PRO A 64 -1.39 -4.07 2.06
C PRO A 64 -2.53 -4.87 1.42
N VAL A 65 -3.77 -4.75 1.92
CA VAL A 65 -4.92 -5.45 1.34
C VAL A 65 -5.18 -5.00 -0.09
N LYS A 66 -5.25 -3.68 -0.35
CA LYS A 66 -5.43 -3.14 -1.69
C LYS A 66 -4.31 -3.58 -2.63
N THR A 67 -3.07 -3.63 -2.14
CA THR A 67 -1.93 -4.14 -2.91
C THR A 67 -2.10 -5.60 -3.30
N LEU A 68 -2.48 -6.47 -2.36
CA LEU A 68 -2.71 -7.89 -2.65
C LEU A 68 -3.84 -8.09 -3.67
N VAL A 69 -4.92 -7.31 -3.57
CA VAL A 69 -6.01 -7.33 -4.56
C VAL A 69 -5.52 -6.87 -5.93
N ARG A 70 -4.76 -5.77 -6.02
CA ARG A 70 -4.17 -5.29 -7.28
C ARG A 70 -3.31 -6.39 -7.92
N LEU A 71 -2.44 -7.02 -7.14
CA LEU A 71 -1.56 -8.09 -7.62
C LEU A 71 -2.33 -9.34 -8.05
N ALA A 72 -3.41 -9.70 -7.35
CA ALA A 72 -4.22 -10.87 -7.68
C ALA A 72 -5.04 -10.69 -8.97
N LEU A 73 -5.45 -9.45 -9.27
CA LEU A 73 -6.21 -9.09 -10.46
C LEU A 73 -5.34 -8.63 -11.63
N ASP A 74 -4.01 -8.64 -11.48
CA ASP A 74 -3.05 -8.04 -12.42
C ASP A 74 -3.42 -6.60 -12.82
N ALA A 75 -3.91 -5.83 -11.85
CA ALA A 75 -4.43 -4.49 -12.07
C ALA A 75 -3.32 -3.42 -12.11
N PRO A 76 -3.52 -2.34 -12.88
CA PRO A 76 -2.58 -1.24 -12.99
C PRO A 76 -2.51 -0.41 -11.69
N TRP A 77 -1.45 0.41 -11.56
CA TRP A 77 -1.20 1.22 -10.37
C TRP A 77 -2.28 2.27 -10.08
N HIS A 78 -2.97 2.77 -11.12
CA HIS A 78 -4.07 3.72 -10.96
C HIS A 78 -5.34 3.10 -10.34
N SER A 79 -5.31 1.81 -10.00
CA SER A 79 -6.36 1.13 -9.21
C SER A 79 -6.10 1.18 -7.70
N LEU A 80 -4.97 1.74 -7.26
CA LEU A 80 -4.64 1.97 -5.85
C LEU A 80 -5.02 3.38 -5.37
#